data_AF-A0A1Q9YBW0-F1
#
_entry.id   AF-A0A1Q9YBW0-F1
#
_cell.length_a   1.000
_cell.length_b   1.000
_cell.length_c   1.000
_cell.angle_alpha   90.00
_cell.angle_beta   90.00
_cell.angle_gamma   90.00
#
_symmetry.space_group_name_H-M   'P 1'
#
loop_
_entity.id
_entity.type
_entity.pdbx_description
1 polymer ?
#
loop_
_entity_poly.entity_id
_entity_poly.type
_entity_poly.pdbx_seq_one_letter_code
_entity_poly.pdbx_strand_id
1 'polypeptide(L)'
;MINGGYLVVDELENHFNAQISASLIRLFYDPKINVNGGTLIFSTHYPLLLDQIDRLDCIYLLQNKDLISASRLDQILSRKDIKKSDIFISGYLDGTAPDYLPYRNLVRALIFHNSDRKIQPDKIEAKMVDQFI
;
A
#
# COMPACT_ATOMS: atom_id res chain seq x y z
N MET A 1 15.38 -29.19 -23.45
CA MET A 1 14.70 -29.08 -22.14
C MET A 1 13.85 -27.82 -22.19
N ILE A 2 12.60 -27.88 -21.76
CA ILE A 2 11.74 -26.70 -21.69
C ILE A 2 12.04 -26.07 -20.32
N ASN A 3 12.87 -25.03 -20.29
CA ASN A 3 13.21 -24.35 -19.05
C ASN A 3 12.17 -23.26 -18.75
N GLY A 4 11.94 -22.97 -17.46
CA GLY A 4 11.14 -21.82 -17.04
C GLY A 4 11.74 -20.51 -17.53
N GLY A 5 10.87 -19.53 -17.78
CA GLY A 5 11.24 -18.18 -18.17
C GLY A 5 10.94 -17.15 -17.08
N TYR A 6 11.34 -15.91 -17.33
CA TYR A 6 11.01 -14.77 -16.48
C TYR A 6 9.91 -13.93 -17.14
N LEU A 7 8.87 -13.63 -16.38
CA LEU A 7 7.86 -12.65 -16.75
C LEU A 7 8.01 -11.45 -15.83
N VAL A 8 8.31 -10.29 -16.40
CA VAL A 8 8.45 -9.03 -15.67
C VAL A 8 7.28 -8.13 -16.05
N VAL A 9 6.50 -7.71 -15.05
CA VAL A 9 5.31 -6.89 -15.25
C VAL A 9 5.38 -5.67 -14.34
N ASP A 10 5.37 -4.48 -14.91
CA ASP A 10 5.21 -3.27 -14.14
C ASP A 10 3.71 -3.02 -13.87
N GLU A 11 3.37 -2.59 -12.66
CA GLU A 11 2.02 -2.28 -12.19
C GLU A 11 1.00 -3.34 -12.64
N LEU A 12 1.10 -4.52 -12.04
CA LEU A 12 0.32 -5.70 -12.41
C LEU A 12 -1.21 -5.47 -12.38
N GLU A 13 -1.67 -4.56 -11.53
CA GLU A 13 -3.07 -4.16 -11.40
C GLU A 13 -3.53 -3.16 -12.47
N ASN A 14 -2.63 -2.41 -13.10
CA ASN A 14 -3.02 -1.48 -14.18
C ASN A 14 -3.29 -2.21 -15.50
N HIS A 15 -2.70 -3.39 -15.65
CA HIS A 15 -2.88 -4.23 -16.82
C HIS A 15 -4.08 -5.19 -16.69
N PHE A 16 -4.59 -5.42 -15.47
CA PHE A 16 -5.60 -6.45 -15.20
C PHE A 16 -6.56 -6.09 -14.06
N ASN A 17 -7.76 -6.65 -14.10
CA ASN A 17 -8.62 -6.67 -12.92
C ASN A 17 -7.90 -7.40 -11.75
N ALA A 18 -8.07 -6.91 -10.53
CA ALA A 18 -7.43 -7.47 -9.34
C ALA A 18 -7.61 -8.99 -9.15
N GLN A 19 -8.77 -9.56 -9.53
CA GLN A 19 -8.96 -11.02 -9.48
C GLN A 19 -8.10 -11.76 -10.51
N ILE A 20 -7.89 -11.17 -11.68
CA ILE A 20 -7.04 -11.74 -12.73
C ILE A 20 -5.58 -11.68 -12.27
N SER A 21 -5.13 -10.56 -11.71
CA SER A 21 -3.79 -10.42 -11.12
C SER A 21 -3.54 -11.46 -10.03
N ALA A 22 -4.49 -11.64 -9.09
CA ALA A 22 -4.39 -12.65 -8.03
C ALA A 22 -4.35 -14.08 -8.60
N SER A 23 -5.14 -14.36 -9.64
CA SER A 23 -5.15 -15.66 -10.31
C SER A 23 -3.81 -15.93 -11.00
N LEU A 24 -3.24 -14.93 -11.68
CA LEU A 24 -1.91 -15.04 -12.31
C LEU A 24 -0.84 -15.39 -11.28
N ILE A 25 -0.80 -14.68 -10.15
CA ILE A 25 0.15 -14.97 -9.06
C ILE A 25 -0.01 -16.42 -8.59
N ARG A 26 -1.25 -16.91 -8.40
CA ARG A 26 -1.51 -18.31 -8.00
C ARG A 26 -1.02 -19.33 -9.03
N LEU A 27 -1.15 -19.06 -10.33
CA LEU A 27 -0.66 -19.97 -11.38
C LEU A 27 0.86 -20.16 -11.30
N PHE A 28 1.62 -19.09 -11.03
CA PHE A 28 3.06 -19.15 -10.84
C PHE A 28 3.46 -19.82 -9.52
N TYR A 29 2.59 -19.79 -8.51
CA TYR A 29 2.84 -20.38 -7.21
C TYR A 29 2.53 -21.89 -7.15
N ASP A 30 1.58 -22.38 -7.96
CA ASP A 30 1.18 -23.79 -7.96
C ASP A 30 2.25 -24.67 -8.64
N PRO A 31 2.93 -25.58 -7.93
CA PRO A 31 3.96 -26.44 -8.50
C PRO A 31 3.41 -27.46 -9.51
N LYS A 32 2.10 -27.72 -9.52
CA LYS A 32 1.45 -28.58 -10.52
C LYS A 32 1.27 -27.87 -11.85
N ILE A 33 1.22 -26.54 -11.83
CA ILE A 33 1.04 -25.69 -13.03
C ILE A 33 2.41 -25.18 -13.48
N ASN A 34 3.17 -24.59 -12.56
CA ASN A 34 4.50 -24.03 -12.82
C ASN A 34 5.61 -25.09 -12.74
N VAL A 35 5.44 -26.18 -13.47
CA VAL A 35 6.33 -27.37 -13.43
C VAL A 35 7.76 -27.07 -13.88
N ASN A 36 7.96 -26.04 -14.71
CA ASN A 36 9.26 -25.66 -15.25
C ASN A 36 9.93 -24.52 -14.46
N GLY A 37 9.32 -24.04 -13.37
CA GLY A 37 9.91 -23.00 -12.52
C GLY A 37 9.98 -21.62 -13.17
N GLY A 38 8.96 -21.23 -13.93
CA GLY A 38 8.80 -19.85 -14.39
C GLY A 38 8.76 -18.88 -13.20
N THR A 39 9.35 -17.70 -13.37
CA THR A 39 9.44 -16.69 -12.31
C THR A 39 8.67 -15.45 -12.73
N LEU A 40 7.72 -15.04 -11.89
CA LEU A 40 6.99 -13.77 -12.02
C LEU A 40 7.65 -12.71 -11.14
N ILE A 41 8.09 -11.62 -11.75
CA ILE A 41 8.59 -10.42 -11.07
C ILE A 41 7.62 -9.30 -11.40
N PHE A 42 7.09 -8.64 -10.38
CA PHE A 42 6.12 -7.57 -10.61
C PHE A 42 6.21 -6.46 -9.57
N SER A 43 5.74 -5.27 -9.95
CA SER A 43 5.46 -4.16 -9.05
C SER A 43 3.95 -4.02 -8.84
N THR A 44 3.55 -3.50 -7.68
CA THR A 44 2.14 -3.24 -7.33
C THR A 44 2.08 -2.12 -6.31
N HIS A 45 1.11 -1.22 -6.48
CA HIS A 45 0.65 -0.29 -5.46
C HIS A 45 -0.56 -0.82 -4.69
N TYR A 46 -1.19 -1.92 -5.13
CA TYR A 46 -2.32 -2.54 -4.45
C TYR A 46 -1.91 -3.49 -3.31
N PRO A 47 -2.12 -3.16 -2.02
CA PRO A 47 -1.61 -3.96 -0.92
C PRO A 47 -2.32 -5.32 -0.76
N LEU A 48 -3.55 -5.46 -1.25
CA LEU A 48 -4.30 -6.72 -1.17
C LEU A 48 -3.65 -7.86 -1.97
N LEU A 49 -2.84 -7.54 -2.99
CA LEU A 49 -2.08 -8.57 -3.73
C LEU A 49 -0.99 -9.21 -2.88
N LEU A 50 -0.46 -8.51 -1.87
CA LEU A 50 0.54 -9.05 -0.94
C LEU A 50 -0.01 -10.22 -0.12
N ASP A 51 -1.31 -10.22 0.17
CA ASP A 51 -1.95 -11.29 0.93
C ASP A 51 -2.02 -12.62 0.15
N GLN A 52 -1.81 -12.61 -1.17
CA GLN A 52 -1.74 -13.82 -1.98
C GLN A 52 -0.37 -14.52 -1.90
N ILE A 53 0.61 -13.91 -1.24
CA ILE A 53 1.99 -14.40 -1.18
C ILE A 53 2.29 -14.81 0.27
N ASP A 54 2.58 -16.08 0.50
CA ASP A 54 2.90 -16.57 1.85
C ASP A 54 4.33 -16.23 2.28
N ARG A 55 5.25 -16.19 1.31
CA ARG A 55 6.68 -15.95 1.54
C ARG A 55 6.98 -14.47 1.67
N LEU A 56 7.53 -14.08 2.82
CA LEU A 56 7.90 -12.68 3.09
C LEU A 56 9.22 -12.26 2.43
N ASP A 57 10.09 -13.23 2.16
CA ASP A 57 11.43 -13.02 1.59
C ASP A 57 11.43 -12.69 0.09
N CYS A 58 10.28 -12.80 -0.57
CA CYS A 58 10.08 -12.37 -1.96
C CYS A 58 9.33 -11.03 -2.09
N ILE A 59 8.98 -10.37 -0.99
CA ILE A 59 8.30 -9.08 -0.99
C ILE A 59 9.30 -7.98 -0.62
N TYR A 60 9.44 -6.98 -1.51
CA TYR A 60 10.29 -5.81 -1.31
C TYR A 60 9.41 -4.57 -1.21
N LEU A 61 9.61 -3.80 -0.14
CA LEU A 61 8.96 -2.51 0.04
C LEU A 61 9.90 -1.42 -0.47
N LEU A 62 9.40 -0.62 -1.41
CA LEU A 62 10.10 0.55 -1.91
C LEU A 62 9.64 1.78 -1.13
N GLN A 63 10.59 2.55 -0.59
CA GLN A 63 10.33 3.80 0.12
C GLN A 63 11.21 4.91 -0.42
N ASN A 64 10.67 6.13 -0.45
CA ASN A 64 11.42 7.33 -0.75
C ASN A 64 11.67 8.11 0.55
N LYS A 65 12.88 8.00 1.11
CA LYS A 65 13.38 8.75 2.26
C LYS A 65 14.69 9.39 1.83
N ASP A 66 14.59 10.54 1.15
CA ASP A 66 15.67 11.26 0.45
C ASP A 66 16.26 10.53 -0.77
N LEU A 67 16.35 9.20 -0.73
CA LEU A 67 16.69 8.29 -1.83
C LEU A 67 15.70 7.12 -1.88
N ILE A 68 15.65 6.42 -3.02
CA ILE A 68 14.88 5.18 -3.17
C ILE A 68 15.59 4.07 -2.40
N SER A 69 14.92 3.50 -1.40
CA SER A 69 15.38 2.33 -0.66
C SER A 69 14.45 1.15 -0.88
N ALA A 70 15.00 -0.05 -0.88
CA ALA A 70 14.28 -1.31 -1.02
C ALA A 70 14.58 -2.19 0.20
N SER A 71 13.54 -2.52 0.95
CA SER A 71 13.66 -3.32 2.18
C SER A 71 12.83 -4.59 2.06
N ARG A 72 13.40 -5.73 2.45
CA ARG A 72 12.67 -7.00 2.44
C ARG A 72 11.64 -7.03 3.56
N LEU A 73 10.46 -7.59 3.28
CA LEU A 73 9.38 -7.59 4.24
C LEU A 73 9.68 -8.49 5.46
N ASP A 74 10.43 -9.58 5.29
CA ASP A 74 10.84 -10.48 6.39
C ASP A 74 11.81 -9.85 7.40
N GLN A 75 12.53 -8.81 7.00
CA GLN A 75 13.40 -8.03 7.91
C GLN A 75 12.60 -7.05 8.75
N ILE A 76 11.42 -6.64 8.27
CA ILE A 76 10.57 -5.66 8.93
C ILE A 76 9.50 -6.37 9.78
N LEU A 77 8.98 -7.50 9.30
CA LEU A 77 7.95 -8.29 9.97
C LEU A 77 8.54 -9.55 10.57
N SER A 78 8.59 -9.61 11.89
CA SER A 78 8.95 -10.81 12.65
C SER A 78 7.80 -11.81 12.79
N ARG A 79 6.55 -11.39 12.51
CA ARG A 79 5.32 -12.18 12.67
C ARG A 79 4.64 -12.42 11.31
N LYS A 80 4.36 -13.69 11.00
CA LYS A 80 3.78 -14.15 9.71
C LYS A 80 2.24 -14.21 9.70
N ASP A 81 1.63 -14.11 10.87
CA ASP A 81 0.19 -14.25 11.13
C ASP A 81 -0.61 -12.96 10.90
N ILE A 82 0.07 -11.85 10.63
CA ILE A 82 -0.56 -10.55 10.39
C ILE A 82 -0.81 -10.38 8.88
N LYS A 83 -2.00 -9.86 8.52
CA LYS A 83 -2.32 -9.48 7.14
C LYS A 83 -1.35 -8.42 6.64
N LYS A 84 -0.73 -8.68 5.49
CA LYS A 84 0.32 -7.83 4.92
C LYS A 84 -0.29 -6.53 4.40
N SER A 85 -1.49 -6.63 3.83
CA SER A 85 -2.29 -5.48 3.41
C SER A 85 -2.58 -4.51 4.58
N ASP A 86 -3.05 -5.03 5.72
CA ASP A 86 -3.37 -4.21 6.89
C ASP A 86 -2.14 -3.49 7.45
N ILE A 87 -0.98 -4.16 7.49
CA ILE A 87 0.29 -3.54 7.90
C ILE A 87 0.68 -2.41 6.95
N PHE A 88 0.55 -2.65 5.64
CA PHE A 88 0.91 -1.67 4.63
C PHE A 88 -0.02 -0.44 4.67
N ILE A 89 -1.33 -0.67 4.84
CA ILE A 89 -2.37 0.37 4.88
C ILE A 89 -2.35 1.15 6.21
N SER A 90 -2.09 0.49 7.34
CA SER A 90 -2.14 1.11 8.67
C SER A 90 -1.04 2.13 8.94
N GLY A 91 -0.10 2.34 8.01
CA GLY A 91 1.04 3.21 8.26
C GLY A 91 2.04 2.63 9.25
N TYR A 92 1.91 1.34 9.61
CA TYR A 92 2.86 0.63 10.49
C TYR A 92 4.30 0.70 9.96
N LEU A 93 4.44 0.86 8.64
CA LEU A 93 5.67 1.15 7.95
C LEU A 93 5.77 2.67 7.79
N ASP A 94 6.64 3.33 8.55
CA ASP A 94 6.92 4.77 8.42
C ASP A 94 7.08 5.17 6.94
N GLY A 95 6.12 5.93 6.40
CA GLY A 95 6.10 6.41 5.01
C GLY A 95 4.95 5.90 4.13
N THR A 96 4.06 5.02 4.60
CA THR A 96 2.90 4.55 3.80
C THR A 96 1.57 5.22 4.11
N ALA A 97 1.46 5.97 5.22
CA ALA A 97 0.30 6.80 5.52
C ALA A 97 0.48 8.22 4.95
N PRO A 98 -0.57 8.84 4.36
CA PRO A 98 -0.53 10.24 4.02
C PRO A 98 -0.25 11.06 5.28
N ASP A 99 0.78 11.90 5.21
CA ASP A 99 1.22 12.68 6.35
C ASP A 99 0.04 13.54 6.86
N TYR A 100 -0.26 13.40 8.15
CA TYR A 100 -1.42 14.03 8.79
C TYR A 100 -1.33 15.55 8.70
N LEU A 101 -0.10 16.09 8.67
CA LEU A 101 0.16 17.52 8.64
C LEU A 101 -0.28 18.17 7.31
N PRO A 102 0.09 17.65 6.11
CA PRO A 102 -0.49 18.06 4.83
C PRO A 102 -2.02 18.02 4.78
N TYR A 103 -2.65 16.93 5.25
CA TYR A 103 -4.11 16.83 5.26
C TYR A 103 -4.75 17.92 6.13
N ARG A 104 -4.24 18.12 7.35
CA ARG A 104 -4.70 19.21 8.22
C ARG A 104 -4.50 20.59 7.62
N ASN A 105 -3.36 20.81 6.94
CA ASN A 105 -3.06 22.07 6.29
C ASN A 105 -4.02 22.32 5.12
N LEU A 106 -4.34 21.29 4.34
CA LEU A 106 -5.36 21.34 3.30
C LEU A 106 -6.74 21.66 3.88
N VAL A 107 -7.16 20.95 4.93
CA VAL A 107 -8.44 21.23 5.61
C VAL A 107 -8.48 22.66 6.16
N ARG A 108 -7.41 23.15 6.80
CA ARG A 108 -7.30 24.54 7.26
C ARG A 108 -7.41 25.53 6.11
N ALA A 109 -6.70 25.30 5.00
CA ALA A 109 -6.73 26.17 3.84
C ALA A 109 -8.12 26.23 3.20
N LEU A 110 -8.82 25.08 3.12
CA LEU A 110 -10.19 25.00 2.63
C LEU A 110 -11.19 25.70 3.57
N ILE A 111 -11.04 25.54 4.89
CA ILE A 111 -11.85 26.26 5.88
C ILE A 111 -11.62 27.76 5.73
N PHE A 112 -10.37 28.22 5.72
CA PHE A 112 -10.02 29.63 5.57
C PHE A 112 -10.58 30.22 4.28
N HIS A 113 -10.39 29.54 3.15
CA HIS A 113 -10.94 29.95 1.84
C HIS A 113 -12.48 30.04 1.84
N ASN A 114 -13.16 29.14 2.57
CA ASN A 114 -14.62 29.12 2.67
C ASN A 114 -15.16 30.13 3.70
N SER A 115 -14.41 30.42 4.76
CA SER A 115 -14.70 31.46 5.76
C SER A 115 -14.60 32.87 5.17
N ASP A 116 -13.68 33.10 4.22
CA ASP A 116 -13.63 34.35 3.44
C ASP A 116 -14.87 34.56 2.54
N ARG A 117 -15.66 33.50 2.29
CA ARG A 117 -16.91 33.58 1.53
C ARG A 117 -18.17 33.58 2.39
N LYS A 118 -18.08 33.19 3.66
CA LYS A 118 -19.18 33.24 4.62
C LYS A 118 -18.60 33.42 6.02
N ILE A 119 -18.83 34.60 6.62
CA ILE A 119 -19.42 34.79 7.96
C ILE A 119 -19.41 36.29 8.32
N GLN A 120 -20.61 36.86 8.57
CA GLN A 120 -20.75 37.92 9.58
C GLN A 120 -20.48 37.27 10.95
N PRO A 121 -19.54 37.80 11.75
CA PRO A 121 -18.84 37.07 12.80
C PRO A 121 -19.56 37.05 14.16
N ASP A 122 -20.31 36.00 14.42
CA ASP A 122 -20.76 35.67 15.78
C ASP A 122 -21.25 34.21 15.88
N LYS A 123 -20.65 33.44 16.81
CA LYS A 123 -20.99 32.07 17.31
C LYS A 123 -20.19 30.85 16.79
N ILE A 124 -18.86 30.82 16.97
CA ILE A 124 -18.10 29.56 16.94
C ILE A 124 -17.08 29.50 18.09
N GLU A 125 -17.54 29.50 19.34
CA GLU A 125 -16.66 29.20 20.48
C GLU A 125 -17.17 28.09 21.42
N ALA A 126 -18.22 27.35 21.07
CA ALA A 126 -18.85 26.41 22.01
C ALA A 126 -18.91 24.94 21.57
N LYS A 127 -18.09 24.45 20.63
CA LYS A 127 -18.27 23.06 20.12
C LYS A 127 -17.03 22.21 19.83
N MET A 128 -15.84 22.56 20.32
CA MET A 128 -14.62 21.79 20.02
C MET A 128 -13.89 21.18 21.23
N VAL A 129 -14.49 21.14 22.41
CA VAL A 129 -13.84 20.52 23.59
C VAL A 129 -14.38 19.12 23.96
N ASP A 130 -15.57 18.71 23.49
CA ASP A 130 -16.22 17.47 23.98
C ASP A 130 -16.09 16.22 23.08
N GLN A 131 -15.05 16.07 22.26
CA GLN A 131 -14.92 14.86 21.41
C GLN A 131 -13.64 14.05 21.53
N PHE A 132 -12.73 14.37 22.45
CA PHE A 132 -11.51 13.56 22.65
C PHE A 132 -11.07 13.44 24.11
N ILE A 133 -11.99 13.04 25.00
CA ILE A 133 -11.66 12.23 26.18
C ILE A 133 -12.49 10.95 26.09
#